data_AF-A0A353P6J2-F1
#
_entry.id   AF-A0A353P6J2-F1
#
_cell.length_a   1.000
_cell.length_b   1.000
_cell.length_c   1.000
_cell.angle_alpha   90.00
_cell.angle_beta   90.00
_cell.angle_gamma   90.00
#
_symmetry.space_group_name_H-M   'P 1'
#
loop_
_entity.id
_entity.type
_entity.pdbx_description
1 polymer ?
#
loop_
_entity_poly.entity_id
_entity_poly.type
_entity_poly.pdbx_seq_one_letter_code
_entity_poly.pdbx_strand_id
1 'polypeptide(L)' 'MSPVHIGTTPKSFLLALPLIAVIAIVYKATKMEKIELVSFVRETFLLFGSILVFMVLAAVGIFIFMKLTVG' A
#
# COMPACT_ATOMS: atom_id res chain seq x y z
N MET A 1 -11.41 22.30 14.26
CA MET A 1 -11.22 20.86 13.99
C MET A 1 -10.00 20.40 14.76
N SER A 2 -10.17 19.56 15.76
CA SER A 2 -9.03 18.94 16.44
C SER A 2 -8.47 17.81 15.55
N PRO A 3 -7.15 17.58 15.49
CA PRO A 3 -6.57 16.51 14.70
C PRO A 3 -7.18 15.15 15.06
N VAL A 4 -7.54 14.36 14.05
CA VAL A 4 -7.93 12.97 14.28
C VAL A 4 -6.70 12.21 14.74
N HIS A 5 -6.77 11.64 15.94
CA HIS A 5 -5.68 10.84 16.47
C HIS A 5 -5.69 9.46 15.81
N ILE A 6 -4.70 9.19 14.97
CA ILE A 6 -4.51 7.89 14.33
C ILE A 6 -3.48 7.14 15.17
N GLY A 7 -3.91 6.10 15.90
CA GLY A 7 -3.00 5.29 16.71
C GLY A 7 -2.01 4.49 15.83
N THR A 8 -0.94 3.97 16.42
CA THR A 8 0.09 3.17 15.73
C THR A 8 -0.21 1.66 15.70
N THR A 9 -1.50 1.30 15.81
CA THR A 9 -1.91 -0.11 15.81
C THR A 9 -1.82 -0.72 14.41
N PRO A 10 -1.64 -2.05 14.28
CA PRO A 10 -1.69 -2.72 12.99
C PRO A 10 -3.00 -2.48 12.22
N LYS A 11 -4.12 -2.24 12.93
CA LYS A 11 -5.41 -1.92 12.30
C LYS A 11 -5.40 -0.55 11.62
N SER A 12 -4.63 0.41 12.14
CA SER A 12 -4.51 1.74 11.55
C SER A 12 -3.89 1.70 10.15
N PHE A 13 -3.09 0.67 9.83
CA PHE A 13 -2.57 0.46 8.46
C PHE A 13 -3.68 0.17 7.44
N LEU A 14 -4.82 -0.39 7.87
CA LEU A 14 -5.94 -0.66 6.96
C LEU A 14 -6.58 0.63 6.43
N LEU A 15 -6.42 1.75 7.13
CA LEU A 15 -6.88 3.07 6.68
C LEU A 15 -6.12 3.54 5.43
N ALA A 16 -4.95 2.98 5.13
CA ALA A 16 -4.19 3.29 3.92
C ALA A 16 -4.70 2.55 2.68
N LEU A 17 -5.47 1.45 2.84
CA LEU A 17 -5.92 0.63 1.71
C LEU A 17 -6.71 1.41 0.66
N PRO A 18 -7.68 2.28 1.01
CA PRO A 18 -8.42 3.05 0.01
C PRO A 18 -7.52 3.98 -0.80
N LEU A 19 -6.55 4.63 -0.13
CA LEU A 19 -5.61 5.52 -0.79
C LEU A 19 -4.71 4.76 -1.78
N ILE A 20 -4.19 3.60 -1.36
CA ILE A 20 -3.33 2.76 -2.21
C ILE A 20 -4.11 2.22 -3.41
N ALA A 21 -5.38 1.83 -3.23
CA ALA A 21 -6.24 1.39 -4.32
C ALA A 21 -6.41 2.50 -5.37
N VAL A 22 -6.67 3.74 -4.95
CA VAL A 22 -6.80 4.89 -5.86
C VAL A 22 -5.48 5.16 -6.60
N ILE A 23 -4.35 5.13 -5.89
CA ILE A 23 -3.03 5.33 -6.51
C ILE A 23 -2.76 4.26 -7.57
N ALA A 24 -3.06 2.99 -7.28
CA ALA A 24 -2.86 1.89 -8.21
C ALA A 24 -3.71 2.04 -9.48
N ILE A 25 -4.99 2.42 -9.33
CA ILE A 25 -5.92 2.68 -10.44
C ILE A 25 -5.39 3.82 -11.31
N VAL A 26 -5.09 4.97 -10.70
CA VAL A 26 -4.65 6.18 -11.44
C VAL A 26 -3.31 5.92 -12.15
N TYR A 27 -2.35 5.27 -11.49
CA TYR A 27 -1.07 4.93 -12.10
C TYR A 27 -1.22 4.03 -13.31
N LYS A 28 -2.06 2.99 -13.24
CA LYS A 28 -2.26 2.10 -14.38
C LYS A 28 -3.04 2.78 -15.50
N ALA A 29 -3.99 3.64 -15.15
CA ALA A 29 -4.81 4.35 -16.13
C ALA A 29 -3.97 5.34 -16.96
N THR A 30 -2.96 5.97 -16.37
CA THR A 30 -2.07 6.91 -17.09
C THR A 30 -0.96 6.22 -17.87
N LYS A 31 -0.62 4.98 -17.53
CA LYS A 31 0.51 4.26 -18.12
C LYS A 31 0.13 3.29 -19.25
N MET A 32 -1.13 2.88 -19.32
CA MET A 32 -1.62 2.01 -20.40
C MET A 32 -1.98 2.82 -21.65
N GLU A 33 -1.44 2.44 -22.81
CA GLU A 33 -1.80 3.05 -24.10
C GLU A 33 -3.22 2.68 -24.56
N LYS A 34 -3.69 1.48 -24.19
CA LYS A 34 -5.06 1.01 -24.42
C LYS A 34 -5.62 0.41 -23.13
N ILE A 35 -6.81 0.87 -22.75
CA ILE A 35 -7.51 0.38 -21.55
C ILE A 35 -8.40 -0.79 -21.96
N GLU A 36 -7.89 -2.02 -21.80
CA GLU A 36 -8.70 -3.23 -21.84
C GLU A 36 -9.14 -3.60 -20.42
N LEU A 37 -10.45 -3.64 -20.14
CA LEU A 37 -10.99 -3.79 -18.78
C LEU A 37 -10.40 -4.96 -17.99
N VAL A 38 -10.29 -6.15 -18.60
CA VAL A 38 -9.78 -7.34 -17.92
C VAL A 38 -8.30 -7.20 -17.58
N SER A 39 -7.49 -6.72 -18.54
CA SER A 39 -6.06 -6.49 -18.35
C SER A 39 -5.82 -5.39 -17.32
N PHE A 40 -6.56 -4.28 -17.43
CA PHE A 40 -6.50 -3.14 -16.53
C PHE A 40 -6.79 -3.53 -15.08
N VAL A 41 -7.88 -4.26 -14.83
CA VAL A 41 -8.25 -4.71 -13.48
C VAL A 41 -7.18 -5.66 -12.93
N ARG A 42 -6.70 -6.62 -13.73
CA ARG A 42 -5.65 -7.56 -13.31
C ARG A 42 -4.36 -6.85 -12.94
N GLU A 43 -3.90 -5.93 -13.78
CA GLU A 43 -2.66 -5.20 -13.55
C GLU A 43 -2.77 -4.21 -12.39
N THR A 44 -3.93 -3.58 -12.22
CA THR A 44 -4.22 -2.72 -11.07
C THR A 44 -4.19 -3.53 -9.78
N PHE A 45 -4.80 -4.73 -9.78
CA PHE A 45 -4.80 -5.61 -8.62
C PHE A 45 -3.40 -6.13 -8.28
N LEU A 46 -2.60 -6.48 -9.30
CA LEU A 46 -1.20 -6.86 -9.11
C LEU A 46 -0.38 -5.72 -8.50
N LEU A 47 -0.55 -4.48 -8.98
CA LEU A 47 0.13 -3.32 -8.43
C LEU A 47 -0.29 -3.07 -6.98
N PHE A 48 -1.59 -3.05 -6.71
CA PHE A 48 -2.14 -2.91 -5.37
C PHE A 48 -1.55 -3.96 -4.41
N GLY A 49 -1.62 -5.25 -4.79
CA GLY A 49 -1.06 -6.35 -4.00
C GLY A 49 0.44 -6.21 -3.77
N SER A 50 1.21 -5.78 -4.78
CA SER A 50 2.66 -5.59 -4.66
C SER A 50 3.01 -4.51 -3.62
N ILE A 51 2.25 -3.41 -3.57
CA ILE A 51 2.42 -2.34 -2.58
C ILE A 51 2.13 -2.87 -1.17
N LEU A 52 1.07 -3.67 -1.01
CA LEU A 52 0.74 -4.26 0.29
C LEU A 52 1.85 -5.19 0.79
N VAL A 53 2.36 -6.08 -0.08
CA VAL A 53 3.46 -6.98 0.25
C VAL A 53 4.70 -6.17 0.64
N PHE A 54 5.05 -5.14 -0.13
CA PHE A 54 6.18 -4.27 0.17
C PHE A 54 6.05 -3.57 1.52
N MET A 55 4.86 -3.05 1.85
CA MET A 55 4.62 -2.43 3.16
C MET A 55 4.84 -3.40 4.32
N VAL A 56 4.37 -4.65 4.20
CA VAL A 56 4.56 -5.68 5.22
C VAL A 56 6.05 -6.00 5.37
N LEU A 57 6.76 -6.20 4.25
CA LEU A 57 8.21 -6.45 4.27
C LEU A 57 8.99 -5.30 4.91
N ALA A 58 8.63 -4.05 4.60
CA ALA A 58 9.24 -2.88 5.20
C ALA A 58 8.98 -2.81 6.71
N ALA A 59 7.73 -3.04 7.14
CA ALA A 59 7.37 -3.05 8.56
C ALA A 59 8.15 -4.12 9.34
N VAL A 60 8.23 -5.33 8.79
CA VAL A 60 9.01 -6.43 9.38
C VAL A 60 10.50 -6.11 9.39
N GLY A 61 11.03 -5.56 8.30
CA GLY A 61 12.44 -5.16 8.18
C GLY A 61 12.81 -4.11 9.23
N ILE A 62 11.99 -3.08 9.40
CA ILE A 62 12.18 -2.06 10.44
C ILE A 62 12.10 -2.68 11.83
N PHE A 63 11.15 -3.57 12.08
CA PHE A 63 11.03 -4.24 13.37
C PHE A 63 12.28 -5.08 13.70
N ILE A 64 12.77 -5.86 12.75
CA ILE A 64 14.00 -6.65 12.90
C ILE A 64 15.20 -5.73 13.12
N PHE A 65 15.33 -4.67 12.32
CA PHE A 65 16.42 -3.71 12.44
C PHE A 65 16.43 -3.03 13.81
N MET A 66 15.26 -2.59 14.30
CA MET A 66 15.12 -1.99 15.62
C MET A 66 15.52 -2.97 16.72
N LYS A 67 15.08 -4.23 16.62
CA LYS A 67 15.43 -5.29 17.58
C LYS A 67 16.94 -5.56 17.62
N LEU A 68 17.63 -5.51 16.48
CA LEU A 68 19.07 -5.78 16.38
C LEU A 68 19.96 -4.63 16.86
N THR A 69 19.48 -3.39 16.77
CA THR A 69 20.28 -2.19 17.08
C THR A 69 20.06 -1.65 18.48
N VAL A 70 18.84 -1.83 19.03
CA VAL A 70 18.45 -1.35 20.37
C VAL A 70 18.42 -2.48 21.39
N GLY A 71 18.37 -3.74 20.94
CA GLY A 71 18.37 -4.93 21.77
C GLY A 71 19.76 -5.41 22.17
#